data_AF-A0A2M7X5T4-F1
#
_entry.id   AF-A0A2M7X5T4-F1
#
_cell.length_a   1.000
_cell.length_b   1.000
_cell.length_c   1.000
_cell.angle_alpha   90.00
_cell.angle_beta   90.00
_cell.angle_gamma   90.00
#
_symmetry.space_group_name_H-M   'P 1'
#
loop_
_entity.id
_entity.type
_entity.pdbx_description
1 polymer ?
#
loop_
_entity_poly.entity_id
_entity_poly.type
_entity_poly.pdbx_seq_one_letter_code
_entity_poly.pdbx_strand_id
1 'polypeptide(L)'
;MILKGVGAVGAVLALLAVSATASAEDLVFDLKNHSSFDVTEFYASPTGVDDWEDDVLGQDVLAAGDDVEITIGDGRTQCRYDLKFVFDDGDEVERK
;
A
#
# COMPACT_ATOMS: atom_id res chain seq x y z
N MET A 1 -20.93 -30.79 -62.13
CA MET A 1 -21.43 -30.54 -60.77
C MET A 1 -20.71 -29.32 -60.23
N ILE A 2 -21.31 -28.14 -60.38
CA ILE A 2 -20.73 -26.86 -59.93
C ILE A 2 -21.44 -26.54 -58.61
N LEU A 3 -20.77 -26.83 -57.49
CA LEU A 3 -21.35 -26.64 -56.17
C LEU A 3 -21.28 -25.15 -55.81
N LYS A 4 -22.43 -24.49 -55.85
CA LYS A 4 -22.68 -23.19 -55.22
C LYS A 4 -22.47 -23.34 -53.71
N GLY A 5 -21.50 -22.63 -53.14
CA GLY A 5 -21.26 -22.60 -51.70
C GLY A 5 -21.16 -21.16 -51.22
N VAL A 6 -22.29 -20.63 -50.73
CA VAL A 6 -22.34 -19.39 -49.95
C VAL A 6 -21.65 -19.69 -48.61
N GLY A 7 -20.47 -19.09 -48.37
CA GLY A 7 -19.75 -19.20 -47.11
C GLY A 7 -19.94 -17.92 -46.30
N ALA A 8 -20.61 -18.04 -45.17
CA ALA A 8 -21.08 -16.97 -44.30
C ALA A 8 -20.01 -15.93 -43.92
N VAL A 9 -20.37 -14.65 -44.02
CA VAL A 9 -19.64 -13.55 -43.36
C VAL A 9 -19.90 -13.66 -41.86
N GLY A 10 -19.06 -14.40 -41.15
CA GLY A 10 -19.10 -14.48 -39.70
C GLY A 10 -18.66 -13.14 -39.10
N ALA A 11 -19.59 -12.42 -38.47
CA ALA A 11 -19.28 -11.20 -37.75
C ALA A 11 -18.38 -11.54 -36.56
N VAL A 12 -17.10 -11.19 -36.66
CA VAL A 12 -16.15 -11.27 -35.55
C VAL A 12 -16.47 -10.12 -34.60
N LEU A 13 -17.20 -10.39 -33.51
CA LEU A 13 -17.29 -9.46 -32.38
C LEU A 13 -15.90 -9.37 -31.75
N ALA A 14 -15.14 -8.33 -32.08
CA ALA A 14 -13.92 -7.99 -31.37
C ALA A 14 -14.31 -7.57 -29.94
N LEU A 15 -14.10 -8.44 -28.96
CA LEU A 15 -14.13 -8.04 -27.55
C LEU A 15 -12.92 -7.13 -27.30
N LEU A 16 -13.18 -5.82 -27.24
CA LEU A 16 -12.22 -4.87 -26.70
C LEU A 16 -12.12 -5.14 -25.20
N ALA A 17 -11.07 -5.85 -24.80
CA ALA A 17 -10.70 -5.96 -23.39
C ALA A 17 -10.24 -4.58 -22.93
N VAL A 18 -11.09 -3.86 -22.20
CA VAL A 18 -10.67 -2.68 -21.44
C VAL A 18 -9.85 -3.18 -20.27
N SER A 19 -8.53 -3.08 -20.36
CA SER A 19 -7.64 -3.24 -19.23
C SER A 19 -7.87 -2.06 -18.29
N ALA A 20 -8.51 -2.29 -17.15
CA ALA A 20 -8.52 -1.30 -16.08
C ALA A 20 -7.08 -1.15 -15.57
N THR A 21 -6.51 0.05 -15.71
CA THR A 21 -5.26 0.40 -15.07
C THR A 21 -5.54 0.52 -13.57
N ALA A 22 -4.98 -0.38 -12.77
CA ALA A 22 -4.95 -0.19 -11.32
C ALA A 22 -4.04 1.01 -11.04
N SER A 23 -4.61 2.09 -10.50
CA SER A 23 -3.82 3.18 -9.93
C SER A 23 -3.40 2.74 -8.53
N ALA A 24 -2.13 2.88 -8.18
CA ALA A 24 -1.74 2.89 -6.78
C ALA A 24 -2.32 4.17 -6.16
N GLU A 25 -3.12 4.02 -5.11
CA GLU A 25 -3.58 5.14 -4.28
C GLU A 25 -2.64 5.25 -3.09
N ASP A 26 -2.33 6.49 -2.68
CA ASP A 26 -1.54 6.73 -1.48
C ASP A 26 -2.35 6.32 -0.25
N LEU A 27 -1.69 5.69 0.73
CA LEU A 27 -2.32 5.37 2.01
C LEU A 27 -2.15 6.55 2.95
N VAL A 28 -3.26 7.22 3.27
CA VAL A 28 -3.28 8.37 4.18
C VAL A 28 -4.08 8.01 5.44
N PHE A 29 -3.49 8.18 6.62
CA PHE A 29 -4.14 7.90 7.90
C PHE A 29 -3.55 8.70 9.06
N ASP A 30 -4.36 8.95 10.09
CA ASP A 30 -3.89 9.54 11.35
C ASP A 30 -3.26 8.47 12.25
N LEU A 31 -1.99 8.64 12.59
CA LEU A 31 -1.32 7.87 13.63
C LEU A 31 -1.45 8.59 14.97
N LYS A 32 -2.05 7.92 15.95
CA LYS A 32 -2.30 8.49 17.30
C LYS A 32 -1.51 7.75 18.36
N ASN A 33 -0.65 8.45 19.08
CA ASN A 33 0.13 7.87 20.15
C ASN A 33 -0.61 8.00 21.49
N HIS A 34 -1.47 7.02 21.80
CA HIS A 34 -2.16 6.97 23.11
C HIS A 34 -1.32 6.30 24.22
N SER A 35 -0.01 6.11 24.01
CA SER A 35 0.89 5.57 25.02
C SER A 35 1.36 6.68 25.99
N SER A 36 2.24 6.33 26.93
CA SER A 36 2.89 7.29 27.83
C SER A 36 4.32 7.63 27.42
N PHE A 37 4.74 7.18 26.23
CA PHE A 37 6.10 7.23 25.72
C PHE A 37 6.11 7.86 24.33
N ASP A 38 7.19 8.55 23.99
CA ASP A 38 7.33 9.18 22.69
C ASP A 38 7.69 8.10 21.65
N VAL A 39 7.05 8.13 20.48
CA VAL A 39 7.44 7.27 19.36
C VAL A 39 8.55 7.98 18.60
N THR A 40 9.76 7.44 18.70
CA THR A 40 10.96 8.03 18.09
C THR A 40 11.20 7.55 16.67
N GLU A 41 10.70 6.36 16.31
CA GLU A 41 10.79 5.83 14.95
C GLU A 41 9.50 5.07 14.61
N PHE A 42 9.01 5.25 13.40
CA PHE A 42 7.84 4.53 12.88
C PHE A 42 8.14 4.00 11.48
N TYR A 43 8.00 2.69 11.34
CA TYR A 43 8.27 1.97 10.09
C TYR A 43 6.98 1.36 9.55
N ALA A 44 6.80 1.46 8.24
CA ALA A 44 5.77 0.74 7.49
C ALA A 44 6.43 0.01 6.33
N SER A 45 6.31 -1.31 6.28
CA SER A 45 6.89 -2.14 5.21
C SER A 45 5.83 -3.03 4.57
N PRO A 46 5.80 -3.20 3.24
CA PRO A 46 4.86 -4.11 2.59
C PRO A 46 4.92 -5.52 3.18
N THR A 47 3.77 -6.12 3.47
CA THR A 47 3.73 -7.47 4.06
C THR A 47 4.50 -8.47 3.18
N GLY A 48 5.42 -9.21 3.80
CA GLY A 48 6.27 -10.20 3.12
C GLY A 48 7.64 -9.66 2.69
N VAL A 49 7.95 -8.40 2.99
CA VAL A 49 9.33 -7.89 2.98
C VAL A 49 9.96 -8.19 4.34
N ASP A 50 11.14 -8.80 4.32
CA ASP A 50 11.82 -9.29 5.53
C ASP A 50 12.52 -8.16 6.30
N ASP A 51 13.00 -7.13 5.60
CA ASP A 51 13.69 -5.98 6.19
C ASP A 51 12.75 -4.77 6.34
N TRP A 52 12.94 -4.00 7.41
CA TRP A 52 12.24 -2.73 7.59
C TRP A 52 12.75 -1.69 6.59
N GLU A 53 11.82 -0.91 6.02
CA GLU A 53 12.14 0.21 5.14
C GLU A 53 12.57 1.44 5.97
N ASP A 54 12.53 2.63 5.39
CA ASP A 54 12.94 3.86 6.08
C ASP A 54 11.95 4.24 7.20
N ASP A 55 12.47 4.96 8.21
CA ASP A 55 11.63 5.60 9.23
C ASP A 55 10.79 6.72 8.59
N VAL A 56 9.48 6.62 8.77
CA VAL A 56 8.47 7.52 8.21
C VAL A 56 8.46 8.87 8.93
N LEU A 57 8.87 8.93 10.21
CA LEU A 57 8.96 10.20 10.95
C LEU A 57 10.24 10.98 10.59
N GLY A 58 11.30 10.29 10.19
CA GLY A 58 12.54 10.89 9.69
C GLY A 58 13.38 11.52 10.79
N GLN A 59 13.21 12.82 11.03
CA GLN A 59 13.88 13.54 12.12
C GLN A 59 12.92 13.99 13.22
N ASP A 60 11.62 13.80 12.99
CA ASP A 60 10.57 14.16 13.92
C ASP A 60 10.27 13.02 14.90
N VAL A 61 9.55 13.34 15.96
CA VAL A 61 9.11 12.39 17.00
C VAL A 61 7.62 12.60 17.21
N LEU A 62 6.87 11.51 17.38
CA LEU A 62 5.46 11.58 17.74
C LEU A 62 5.31 11.46 19.26
N ALA A 63 5.12 12.62 19.90
CA ALA A 63 5.04 12.72 21.36
C ALA A 63 3.86 11.93 21.95
N ALA A 64 3.98 11.53 23.21
CA ALA A 64 2.92 10.88 23.96
C ALA A 64 1.65 11.76 24.01
N GLY A 65 0.53 11.21 23.54
CA GLY A 65 -0.77 11.88 23.49
C GLY A 65 -1.07 12.62 22.20
N ASP A 66 -0.10 12.79 21.31
CA ASP A 66 -0.25 13.53 20.05
C ASP A 66 -0.68 12.62 18.88
N ASP A 67 -1.01 13.26 17.76
CA ASP A 67 -1.30 12.63 16.48
C ASP A 67 -0.60 13.30 15.30
N VAL A 68 -0.37 12.52 14.24
CA VAL A 68 0.22 12.98 12.98
C VAL A 68 -0.44 12.27 11.80
N GLU A 69 -0.66 13.01 10.71
CA GLU A 69 -1.10 12.42 9.45
C GLU A 69 0.09 11.77 8.75
N ILE A 70 -0.02 10.46 8.50
CA ILE A 70 0.95 9.68 7.75
C ILE A 70 0.47 9.52 6.32
N THR A 71 1.39 9.67 5.37
CA THR A 71 1.18 9.33 3.95
C THR A 71 2.20 8.30 3.50
N ILE A 72 1.74 7.11 3.10
CA ILE A 72 2.55 6.10 2.41
C ILE A 72 2.23 6.21 0.91
N GLY A 73 3.04 6.97 0.20
CA GLY A 73 2.94 7.22 -1.25
C GLY A 73 4.07 6.55 -2.03
N ASP A 74 4.29 5.26 -1.81
CA ASP A 74 5.42 4.52 -2.38
C ASP A 74 5.19 4.03 -3.83
N GLY A 75 4.02 4.35 -4.39
CA GLY A 75 3.61 3.99 -5.76
C GLY A 75 3.33 2.51 -5.95
N ARG A 76 3.26 1.71 -4.87
CA ARG A 76 2.99 0.26 -4.96
C ARG A 76 1.49 0.00 -4.90
N THR A 77 1.07 -1.09 -5.55
CA THR A 77 -0.33 -1.56 -5.49
C THR A 77 -0.61 -2.45 -4.29
N GLN A 78 0.30 -2.51 -3.31
CA GLN A 78 0.15 -3.35 -2.13
C GLN A 78 -0.74 -2.65 -1.11
N CYS A 79 -1.81 -3.32 -0.65
CA CYS A 79 -2.74 -2.75 0.34
C CYS A 79 -2.46 -3.19 1.78
N ARG A 80 -1.39 -3.97 2.01
CA ARG A 80 -1.09 -4.57 3.32
C ARG A 80 0.34 -4.25 3.71
N TYR A 81 0.48 -3.70 4.91
CA TYR A 81 1.73 -3.29 5.49
C TYR A 81 1.84 -3.86 6.90
N ASP A 82 3.07 -4.22 7.22
CA ASP A 82 3.52 -4.51 8.56
C ASP A 82 4.03 -3.20 9.16
N LEU A 83 3.78 -2.97 10.44
CA LEU A 83 4.13 -1.75 11.16
C LEU A 83 5.12 -2.06 12.28
N LYS A 84 6.10 -1.18 12.50
CA LYS A 84 6.97 -1.21 13.68
C LYS A 84 7.07 0.17 14.31
N PHE A 85 7.03 0.21 15.63
CA PHE A 85 7.17 1.42 16.45
C PHE A 85 8.35 1.22 17.40
N VAL A 86 9.23 2.22 17.48
CA VAL A 86 10.31 2.30 18.48
C VAL A 86 9.98 3.46 19.41
N PHE A 87 10.02 3.20 20.71
CA PHE A 87 9.69 4.17 21.75
C PHE A 87 10.95 4.71 22.45
N ASP A 88 10.84 5.89 23.07
CA ASP A 88 11.94 6.56 23.76
C ASP A 88 12.46 5.82 25.00
N ASP A 89 11.67 4.91 25.57
CA ASP A 89 12.06 4.00 26.65
C ASP A 89 12.82 2.76 26.15
N GLY A 90 12.93 2.59 24.83
CA GLY A 90 13.62 1.49 24.17
C GLY A 90 12.73 0.29 23.84
N ASP A 91 11.43 0.34 24.13
CA ASP A 91 10.49 -0.70 23.73
C ASP A 91 10.25 -0.68 22.20
N GLU A 92 10.02 -1.87 21.64
CA GLU A 92 9.66 -2.04 20.24
C GLU A 92 8.35 -2.82 20.10
N VAL A 93 7.44 -2.32 19.26
CA VAL A 93 6.15 -2.97 18.99
C VAL A 93 5.99 -3.20 17.50
N GLU A 94 5.75 -4.46 17.12
CA GLU A 94 5.46 -4.83 15.73
C GLU A 94 4.00 -5.28 15.56
N ARG A 95 3.43 -4.97 14.39
CA ARG A 95 2.11 -5.41 13.94
C ARG A 95 2.21 -5.95 12.50
N LYS A 96 1.79 -7.20 12.30
CA LYS A 96 1.86 -7.97 11.05
C LYS A 96 0.44 -8.31 10.55
#